data_AF-A0A1D2SNQ8-F1
#
_entry.id   AF-A0A1D2SNQ8-F1
#
_cell.length_a   1.000
_cell.length_b   1.000
_cell.length_c   1.000
_cell.angle_alpha   90.00
_cell.angle_beta   90.00
_cell.angle_gamma   90.00
#
_symmetry.space_group_name_H-M   'P 1'
#
loop_
_entity.id
_entity.type
_entity.pdbx_description
1 polymer ?
#
loop_
_entity_poly.entity_id
_entity_poly.type
_entity_poly.pdbx_seq_one_letter_code
_entity_poly.pdbx_strand_id
1 'polypeptide(L)'
;MRKSPIRLIGGYGVFVRYLDMTATDAWATYGERNGMHRLVDLIEKVESIATKRSVGFHPTGNPLIGCVELEGIVMLDDASQVNLSATTHEFAPNIVKFKRFPERDELAALL
;
A
#
# COMPACT_ATOMS: atom_id res chain seq x y z
N MET A 1 13.65 -13.41 -12.75
CA MET A 1 14.08 -12.04 -13.05
C MET A 1 13.56 -11.11 -11.95
N ARG A 2 14.44 -10.52 -11.11
CA ARG A 2 14.01 -9.50 -10.13
C ARG A 2 13.71 -8.22 -10.92
N LYS A 3 12.48 -7.73 -10.87
CA LYS A 3 12.07 -6.52 -11.61
C LYS A 3 12.71 -5.28 -10.95
N SER A 4 13.19 -4.36 -11.80
CA SER A 4 13.72 -3.04 -11.42
C SER A 4 12.63 -2.15 -10.81
N PRO A 5 12.96 -1.20 -9.90
CA PRO A 5 14.26 -1.00 -9.27
C PRO A 5 14.54 -2.05 -8.20
N ILE A 6 15.77 -2.59 -8.21
CA ILE A 6 16.22 -3.57 -7.22
C ILE A 6 16.50 -2.81 -5.91
N ARG A 7 15.49 -2.71 -5.03
CA ARG A 7 15.59 -2.19 -3.66
C ARG A 7 16.00 -0.71 -3.53
N LEU A 8 15.47 0.16 -4.40
CA LEU A 8 15.54 1.61 -4.20
C LEU A 8 14.24 2.12 -3.56
N ILE A 9 14.35 3.17 -2.75
CA ILE A 9 13.24 3.92 -2.20
C ILE A 9 12.89 5.01 -3.23
N GLY A 10 11.71 4.91 -3.82
CA GLY A 10 11.22 5.86 -4.84
C GLY A 10 10.35 6.99 -4.30
N GLY A 11 10.14 7.03 -2.98
CA GLY A 11 9.27 8.00 -2.33
C GLY A 11 8.84 7.53 -0.95
N TYR A 12 8.20 8.43 -0.21
CA TYR A 12 7.73 8.19 1.15
C TYR A 12 6.52 9.06 1.47
N GLY A 13 5.95 8.85 2.65
CA GLY A 13 4.91 9.68 3.23
C GLY A 13 4.81 9.38 4.73
N VAL A 14 4.17 10.28 5.46
CA VAL A 14 3.97 10.12 6.90
C VAL A 14 2.71 9.31 7.15
N PHE A 15 2.83 8.24 7.93
CA PHE A 15 1.66 7.46 8.34
C PHE A 15 0.74 8.26 9.24
N VAL A 16 -0.52 8.40 8.82
CA VAL A 16 -1.57 9.08 9.59
C VAL A 16 -2.38 8.06 10.39
N ARG A 17 -2.99 7.09 9.70
CA ARG A 17 -3.84 6.06 10.32
C ARG A 17 -4.08 4.86 9.40
N TYR A 18 -4.55 3.79 10.04
CA TYR A 18 -5.12 2.62 9.38
C TYR A 18 -6.61 2.53 9.73
N LEU A 19 -7.45 2.27 8.73
CA LEU A 19 -8.89 2.16 8.91
C LEU A 19 -9.45 1.07 8.00
N ASP A 20 -10.40 0.31 8.52
CA ASP A 20 -11.16 -0.66 7.73
C ASP A 20 -12.44 0.01 7.21
N MET A 21 -12.68 -0.07 5.91
CA MET A 21 -13.85 0.48 5.23
C MET A 21 -14.43 -0.53 4.26
N THR A 22 -15.72 -0.43 3.96
CA THR A 22 -16.25 -1.16 2.81
C THR A 22 -15.68 -0.58 1.52
N ALA A 23 -15.57 -1.38 0.46
CA ALA A 23 -15.12 -0.90 -0.85
C ALA A 23 -15.94 0.30 -1.35
N THR A 24 -17.24 0.33 -1.04
CA THR A 24 -18.13 1.44 -1.36
C THR A 24 -17.77 2.72 -0.58
N ASP A 25 -17.53 2.63 0.73
CA ASP A 25 -17.17 3.80 1.54
C ASP A 25 -15.79 4.36 1.15
N ALA A 26 -14.82 3.47 0.90
CA ALA A 26 -13.50 3.84 0.42
C ALA A 26 -13.57 4.50 -0.97
N TRP A 27 -14.47 4.05 -1.83
CA TRP A 27 -14.73 4.69 -3.12
C TRP A 27 -15.39 6.05 -2.96
N ALA A 28 -16.37 6.20 -2.06
CA ALA A 28 -16.98 7.49 -1.77
C ALA A 28 -15.95 8.51 -1.25
N THR A 29 -14.94 8.05 -0.50
CA THR A 29 -13.92 8.91 0.12
C THR A 29 -12.78 9.25 -0.83
N TYR A 30 -12.22 8.27 -1.55
CA TYR A 30 -11.01 8.46 -2.36
C TYR A 30 -11.26 8.38 -3.88
N GLY A 31 -12.41 7.86 -4.31
CA GLY A 31 -12.78 7.72 -5.73
C GLY A 31 -11.73 6.95 -6.54
N GLU A 32 -11.38 7.48 -7.70
CA GLU A 32 -10.38 6.89 -8.60
C GLU A 32 -8.97 6.80 -8.00
N ARG A 33 -8.68 7.51 -6.90
CA ARG A 33 -7.38 7.43 -6.21
C ARG A 33 -7.12 6.04 -5.60
N ASN A 34 -8.13 5.18 -5.53
CA ASN A 34 -7.98 3.76 -5.23
C ASN A 34 -7.29 2.96 -6.37
N GLY A 35 -6.98 3.59 -7.51
CA GLY A 35 -6.27 2.98 -8.63
C GLY A 35 -7.15 2.26 -9.64
N MET A 36 -8.46 2.55 -9.65
CA MET A 36 -9.45 2.00 -10.56
C MET A 36 -10.36 3.12 -11.08
N HIS A 37 -10.91 2.96 -12.28
CA HIS A 37 -11.78 3.97 -12.89
C HIS A 37 -13.26 3.81 -12.51
N ARG A 38 -13.65 2.65 -11.96
CA ARG A 38 -15.03 2.38 -11.52
C ARG A 38 -15.04 1.59 -10.22
N LEU A 39 -16.07 1.80 -9.39
CA LEU A 39 -16.29 1.06 -8.15
C LEU A 39 -16.37 -0.46 -8.40
N VAL A 40 -17.07 -0.88 -9.47
CA VAL A 40 -17.19 -2.30 -9.82
C VAL A 40 -15.82 -2.95 -10.04
N ASP A 41 -14.89 -2.25 -10.71
CA ASP A 41 -13.56 -2.76 -10.98
C ASP A 41 -12.74 -2.91 -9.68
N LEU A 42 -12.93 -1.99 -8.72
CA LEU A 42 -12.33 -2.09 -7.39
C LEU A 42 -12.84 -3.32 -6.64
N ILE A 43 -14.16 -3.52 -6.58
CA ILE A 43 -14.78 -4.65 -5.89
C ILE A 43 -14.31 -5.97 -6.51
N GLU A 44 -14.44 -6.13 -7.83
CA GLU A 44 -14.03 -7.34 -8.54
C GLU A 44 -12.55 -7.65 -8.32
N LYS A 45 -11.70 -6.62 -8.32
CA LYS A 45 -10.27 -6.79 -8.08
C LYS A 45 -9.97 -7.31 -6.68
N VAL A 46 -10.58 -6.71 -5.66
CA VAL A 46 -10.39 -7.10 -4.25
C VAL A 46 -10.87 -8.53 -4.04
N GLU A 47 -12.09 -8.85 -4.49
CA GLU A 47 -12.67 -10.18 -4.34
C GLU A 47 -11.88 -11.25 -5.11
N SER A 48 -11.37 -10.94 -6.30
CA SER A 48 -10.52 -11.86 -7.08
C SER A 48 -9.22 -12.21 -6.34
N ILE A 49 -8.63 -11.24 -5.64
CA ILE A 49 -7.43 -11.45 -4.83
C ILE A 49 -7.77 -12.27 -3.59
N ALA A 50 -8.82 -11.90 -2.85
CA ALA A 50 -9.21 -12.54 -1.60
C ALA A 50 -9.64 -14.00 -1.82
N THR A 51 -10.44 -14.26 -2.85
CA THR A 51 -10.87 -15.64 -3.22
C THR A 51 -9.69 -16.58 -3.47
N LYS A 52 -8.58 -16.07 -4.02
CA LYS A 52 -7.40 -16.88 -4.32
C LYS A 52 -6.44 -17.05 -3.15
N ARG A 53 -6.51 -16.18 -2.14
CA ARG A 53 -5.43 -16.00 -1.15
C ARG A 53 -5.88 -16.09 0.31
N SER A 54 -7.18 -16.02 0.56
CA SER A 54 -7.75 -16.07 1.90
C SER A 54 -8.40 -17.43 2.15
N VAL A 55 -8.27 -17.94 3.37
CA VAL A 55 -8.99 -19.15 3.79
C VAL A 55 -10.41 -18.74 4.18
N GLY A 56 -11.42 -19.32 3.53
CA GLY A 56 -12.83 -19.10 3.88
C GLY A 56 -13.44 -17.76 3.42
N PHE A 57 -12.82 -17.07 2.46
CA PHE A 57 -13.40 -15.86 1.89
C PHE A 57 -14.63 -16.17 1.02
N HIS A 58 -15.69 -15.40 1.22
CA HIS A 58 -16.88 -15.43 0.39
C HIS A 58 -17.10 -14.03 -0.20
N PRO A 59 -17.27 -13.91 -1.53
CA PRO A 59 -17.65 -12.64 -2.15
C PRO A 59 -18.91 -12.06 -1.51
N THR A 60 -18.89 -10.76 -1.27
CA THR A 60 -19.99 -10.03 -0.61
C THR A 60 -20.57 -8.96 -1.51
N GLY A 61 -19.91 -8.63 -2.62
CA GLY A 61 -20.23 -7.48 -3.46
C GLY A 61 -19.85 -6.13 -2.84
N ASN A 62 -19.40 -6.11 -1.58
CA ASN A 62 -18.90 -4.91 -0.91
C ASN A 62 -17.90 -5.29 0.20
N PRO A 63 -16.72 -5.83 -0.17
CA PRO A 63 -15.76 -6.35 0.81
C PRO A 63 -15.21 -5.26 1.71
N LEU A 64 -14.87 -5.62 2.95
CA LEU A 64 -14.09 -4.78 3.85
C LEU A 64 -12.63 -4.76 3.40
N ILE A 65 -12.06 -3.55 3.26
CA ILE A 65 -10.68 -3.32 2.87
C ILE A 65 -9.98 -2.42 3.89
N GLY A 66 -8.69 -2.68 4.10
CA GLY A 66 -7.85 -1.84 4.93
C GLY A 66 -7.27 -0.68 4.12
N CYS A 67 -7.52 0.53 4.56
CA CYS A 67 -7.01 1.78 4.01
C CYS A 67 -5.87 2.30 4.90
N VAL A 68 -4.68 2.46 4.31
CA VAL A 68 -3.54 3.14 4.95
C VAL A 68 -3.52 4.57 4.45
N GLU A 69 -3.79 5.52 5.33
CA GLU A 69 -3.70 6.95 4.99
C GLU A 69 -2.32 7.48 5.30
N LEU A 70 -1.74 8.14 4.31
CA LEU A 70 -0.46 8.82 4.37
C LEU A 70 -0.65 10.30 4.06
N GLU A 71 0.12 11.16 4.70
CA GLU A 71 0.22 12.59 4.39
C GLU A 71 1.64 12.96 3.95
N GLY A 72 1.80 14.15 3.36
CA GLY A 72 3.12 14.64 2.94
C GLY A 72 3.81 13.70 1.96
N ILE A 73 3.09 13.18 0.96
CA ILE A 73 3.66 12.26 -0.03
C ILE A 73 4.79 12.95 -0.79
N VAL A 74 5.98 12.36 -0.73
CA VAL A 74 7.16 12.75 -1.50
C VAL A 74 7.46 11.65 -2.51
N MET A 75 7.54 12.03 -3.79
CA MET A 75 7.91 11.14 -4.89
C MET A 75 9.28 11.56 -5.41
N LEU A 76 10.24 10.64 -5.38
CA LEU A 76 11.61 10.89 -5.83
C LEU A 76 11.72 10.57 -7.32
N ASP A 77 12.41 11.42 -8.08
CA ASP A 77 12.79 11.10 -9.45
C ASP A 77 13.87 10.00 -9.48
N ASP A 78 14.12 9.42 -10.65
CA ASP A 78 15.07 8.33 -10.82
C ASP A 78 16.49 8.68 -10.34
N ALA A 79 16.89 9.94 -10.43
CA ALA A 79 18.21 10.42 -9.99
C ALA A 79 18.30 10.59 -8.47
N SER A 80 17.16 10.77 -7.81
CA SER A 80 17.03 11.03 -6.38
C SER A 80 16.60 9.80 -5.57
N GLN A 81 16.35 8.65 -6.23
CA GLN A 81 16.00 7.42 -5.53
C GLN A 81 17.12 6.96 -4.60
N VAL A 82 16.75 6.59 -3.38
CA VAL A 82 17.73 6.22 -2.35
C VAL A 82 17.93 4.72 -2.34
N ASN A 83 19.20 4.28 -2.36
CA ASN A 83 19.51 2.88 -2.16
C ASN A 83 19.24 2.48 -0.71
N LEU A 84 18.43 1.45 -0.50
CA LEU A 84 18.15 0.95 0.85
C LEU A 84 19.43 0.64 1.64
N SER A 85 20.47 0.11 0.98
CA SER A 85 21.75 -0.19 1.64
C SER A 85 22.53 1.05 2.10
N ALA A 86 22.15 2.24 1.63
CA ALA A 86 22.70 3.52 2.08
C ALA A 86 21.94 4.10 3.29
N THR A 87 20.86 3.44 3.74
CA THR A 87 20.11 3.80 4.94
C THR A 87 20.47 2.88 6.11
N THR A 88 20.17 3.30 7.33
CA THR A 88 20.27 2.44 8.52
C THR A 88 19.12 1.45 8.66
N HIS A 89 18.16 1.47 7.72
CA HIS A 89 16.96 0.65 7.78
C HIS A 89 17.16 -0.67 7.03
N GLU A 90 16.73 -1.76 7.65
CA GLU A 90 16.67 -3.07 7.01
C GLU A 90 15.20 -3.40 6.70
N PHE A 91 14.92 -3.59 5.41
CA PHE A 91 13.61 -4.07 4.98
C PHE A 91 13.64 -5.57 4.73
N ALA A 92 12.72 -6.29 5.37
CA ALA A 92 12.54 -7.70 5.11
C ALA A 92 12.29 -7.94 3.62
N PRO A 93 12.92 -8.98 3.01
CA PRO A 93 12.75 -9.27 1.58
C PRO A 93 11.29 -9.58 1.19
N ASN A 94 10.40 -9.73 2.16
CA ASN A 94 8.98 -10.01 2.00
C ASN A 94 8.08 -8.99 2.74
N ILE A 95 8.39 -7.69 2.69
CA ILE A 95 7.54 -6.62 3.29
C ILE A 95 6.04 -6.77 2.98
N VAL A 96 5.72 -7.26 1.78
CA VAL A 96 4.32 -7.41 1.34
C VAL A 96 3.56 -8.52 2.08
N LYS A 97 4.24 -9.43 2.79
CA LYS A 97 3.62 -10.55 3.53
C LYS A 97 3.25 -10.21 4.98
N PHE A 98 3.92 -9.23 5.59
CA PHE A 98 3.68 -8.82 6.97
C PHE A 98 3.58 -7.28 7.02
N LYS A 99 2.54 -6.72 6.39
CA LYS A 99 2.29 -5.27 6.37
C LYS A 99 1.70 -4.78 7.69
N ARG A 100 2.49 -4.84 8.76
CA ARG A 100 2.16 -4.13 10.01
C ARG A 100 3.44 -3.49 10.50
N PHE A 101 3.45 -2.16 10.52
CA PHE A 101 4.42 -1.38 11.25
C PHE A 101 3.76 -1.08 12.60
N PRO A 102 4.11 -1.81 13.68
CA PRO A 102 3.53 -1.55 14.99
C PRO A 102 3.95 -0.18 15.54
N GLU A 103 5.04 0.39 15.01
CA GLU A 103 5.65 1.66 15.42
C GLU A 103 6.05 2.46 14.16
N ARG A 104 6.24 3.78 14.31
CA ARG A 104 6.78 4.63 13.25
C ARG A 104 8.22 4.24 12.97
N ASP A 105 8.60 4.16 11.70
CA ASP A 105 9.95 3.78 11.29
C ASP A 105 10.93 4.96 11.18
N GLU A 106 10.45 6.20 11.39
CA GLU A 106 11.20 7.47 11.33
C GLU A 106 11.96 7.73 10.01
N LEU A 107 11.67 6.95 8.97
CA LEU A 107 12.42 6.94 7.72
C LEU A 107 12.22 8.24 6.94
N ALA A 108 11.04 8.83 7.05
CA ALA A 108 10.69 10.12 6.46
C ALA A 108 11.55 11.29 6.99
N ALA A 109 12.11 11.21 8.20
CA ALA A 109 12.94 12.28 8.76
C ALA A 109 14.38 12.30 8.20
N LEU A 110 14.79 11.21 7.53
CA LEU A 110 16.15 10.99 7.04
C LEU A 110 16.27 11.16 5.51
N LEU A 111 15.15 11.37 4.81
CA LEU A 111 15.05 11.54 3.35
C LEU A 111 14.66 12.98 3.01
#